data_AF-A0A8T5I0Z8-F1
#
_entry.id   AF-A0A8T5I0Z8-F1
#
_cell.length_a   1.000
_cell.length_b   1.000
_cell.length_c   1.000
_cell.angle_alpha   90.00
_cell.angle_beta   90.00
_cell.angle_gamma   90.00
#
_symmetry.space_group_name_H-M   'P 1'
#
loop_
_entity.id
_entity.type
_entity.pdbx_description
1 polymer ?
#
loop_
_entity_poly.entity_id
_entity_poly.type
_entity_poly.pdbx_seq_one_letter_code
_entity_poly.pdbx_strand_id
1 'polypeptide(L)'
;MEQSELMVRRIKEGTVIDHIDEGKGLQVLDALRIDGHDGSLITIALNVPSGKSKKKDIIKVENKFLKDDDTNKIAVIAPKATINIIKNYKLVEKRRVALPNEIDRIFRCSNPDCITNSTEHIDSIMDVIDKEGMILKCRYCARVLDVNKIKYN
;
A
#
# COMPACT_ATOMS: atom_id res chain seq x y z
N MET A 1 -4.97 24.92 22.73
CA MET A 1 -5.30 23.71 21.96
C MET A 1 -4.94 24.03 20.53
N GLU A 2 -3.83 23.48 20.00
CA GLU A 2 -3.49 23.67 18.59
C GLU A 2 -4.61 23.07 17.76
N GLN A 3 -5.33 23.94 17.05
CA GLN A 3 -6.28 23.54 16.04
C GLN A 3 -5.45 22.93 14.92
N SER A 4 -5.30 21.60 14.94
CA SER A 4 -4.68 20.87 13.82
C SER A 4 -5.54 21.14 12.60
N GLU A 5 -5.12 22.10 11.79
CA GLU A 5 -5.79 22.46 10.55
C GLU A 5 -5.88 21.19 9.72
N LEU A 6 -7.10 20.78 9.39
CA LEU A 6 -7.29 19.64 8.50
C LEU A 6 -6.76 20.08 7.13
N MET A 7 -5.52 19.68 6.81
CA MET A 7 -4.85 20.00 5.54
C MET A 7 -5.66 19.54 4.31
N VAL A 8 -6.59 18.59 4.51
CA VAL A 8 -7.43 18.03 3.45
C VAL A 8 -8.87 17.89 3.92
N ARG A 9 -9.82 18.29 3.06
CA ARG A 9 -11.27 18.18 3.27
C ARG A 9 -11.70 16.75 3.65
N ARG A 10 -12.72 16.61 4.49
CA ARG A 10 -13.36 15.32 4.79
C ARG A 10 -14.16 14.83 3.57
N ILE A 11 -14.13 13.52 3.31
CA ILE A 11 -14.93 12.88 2.26
C ILE A 11 -16.25 12.37 2.82
N LYS A 12 -17.30 12.30 1.98
CA LYS A 12 -18.62 11.77 2.35
C LYS A 12 -18.67 10.25 2.25
N GLU A 13 -18.21 9.72 1.12
CA GLU A 13 -18.22 8.29 0.74
C GLU A 13 -16.86 7.94 0.13
N GLY A 14 -16.25 6.83 0.54
CA GLY A 14 -15.05 6.29 -0.09
C GLY A 14 -13.99 5.78 0.89
N THR A 15 -12.72 5.85 0.49
CA THR A 15 -11.58 5.32 1.26
C THR A 15 -10.57 6.41 1.58
N VAL A 16 -10.07 6.41 2.82
CA VAL A 16 -8.90 7.20 3.24
C VAL A 16 -7.77 6.25 3.63
N ILE A 17 -6.63 6.37 2.96
CA ILE A 17 -5.39 5.67 3.29
C ILE A 17 -4.49 6.68 4.01
N ASP A 18 -4.25 6.45 5.29
CA ASP A 18 -3.46 7.32 6.17
C ASP A 18 -2.22 6.57 6.69
N HIS A 19 -1.25 7.30 7.26
CA HIS A 19 0.01 6.75 7.77
C HIS A 19 0.84 6.02 6.72
N ILE A 20 0.78 6.49 5.48
CA ILE A 20 1.72 6.06 4.43
C ILE A 20 3.07 6.73 4.75
N ASP A 21 4.16 5.96 4.68
CA ASP A 21 5.50 6.52 4.87
C ASP A 21 5.77 7.63 3.83
N GLU A 22 6.52 8.67 4.22
CA GLU A 22 6.74 9.85 3.38
C GLU A 22 7.31 9.51 1.99
N GLY A 23 6.74 10.10 0.94
CA GLY A 23 7.17 9.88 -0.45
C GLY A 23 6.68 8.56 -1.07
N LYS A 24 5.87 7.76 -0.35
CA LYS A 24 5.31 6.49 -0.85
C LYS A 24 3.89 6.62 -1.40
N GLY A 25 3.21 7.77 -1.24
CA GLY A 25 1.83 7.97 -1.65
C GLY A 25 1.56 7.66 -3.13
N LEU A 26 2.46 8.08 -4.04
CA LEU A 26 2.30 7.80 -5.47
C LEU A 26 2.46 6.31 -5.80
N GLN A 27 3.37 5.61 -5.11
CA GLN A 27 3.56 4.16 -5.28
C GLN A 27 2.33 3.37 -4.81
N VAL A 28 1.67 3.85 -3.75
CA VAL A 28 0.40 3.26 -3.28
C VAL A 28 -0.71 3.41 -4.32
N LEU A 29 -0.83 4.55 -5.00
CA LEU A 29 -1.82 4.74 -6.06
C LEU A 29 -1.59 3.81 -7.24
N ASP A 30 -0.34 3.70 -7.69
CA ASP A 30 0.06 2.84 -8.80
C ASP A 30 -0.25 1.36 -8.48
N ALA A 31 0.12 0.89 -7.28
CA ALA A 31 -0.16 -0.48 -6.85
C ALA A 31 -1.67 -0.79 -6.75
N LEU A 32 -2.49 0.20 -6.44
CA LEU A 32 -3.94 0.09 -6.40
C LEU A 32 -4.61 0.34 -7.74
N ARG A 33 -3.83 0.68 -8.79
CA ARG A 33 -4.33 1.10 -10.10
C ARG A 33 -5.37 2.22 -9.97
N ILE A 34 -5.02 3.25 -9.21
CA ILE A 34 -5.83 4.45 -9.02
C ILE A 34 -5.12 5.60 -9.74
N ASP A 35 -5.57 5.89 -10.95
CA ASP A 35 -4.95 6.86 -11.88
C ASP A 35 -5.85 8.08 -12.17
N GLY A 36 -7.10 8.06 -11.68
CA GLY A 36 -8.07 9.13 -11.87
C GLY A 36 -8.83 9.08 -13.19
N HIS A 37 -8.60 8.08 -14.04
CA HIS A 37 -9.33 7.92 -15.31
C HIS A 37 -10.79 7.46 -15.10
N ASP A 38 -11.11 6.89 -13.93
CA ASP A 38 -12.47 6.45 -13.57
C ASP A 38 -13.40 7.61 -13.13
N GLY A 39 -12.89 8.85 -13.08
CA GLY A 39 -13.65 10.05 -12.70
C GLY A 39 -13.83 10.25 -11.19
N SER A 40 -13.24 9.40 -10.35
CA SER A 40 -13.27 9.55 -8.89
C SER A 40 -12.47 10.78 -8.45
N LEU A 41 -13.00 11.54 -7.49
CA LEU A 41 -12.23 12.60 -6.84
C LEU A 41 -11.15 11.96 -5.96
N ILE A 42 -9.88 12.21 -6.30
CA ILE A 42 -8.72 11.75 -5.56
C ILE A 42 -8.04 12.97 -4.93
N THR A 43 -7.78 12.91 -3.63
CA THR A 43 -6.91 13.89 -2.97
C THR A 43 -5.67 13.21 -2.42
N ILE A 44 -4.50 13.77 -2.76
CA ILE A 44 -3.20 13.30 -2.32
C ILE A 44 -2.54 14.43 -1.55
N ALA A 45 -2.12 14.16 -0.33
CA ALA A 45 -1.31 15.08 0.45
C ALA A 45 -0.02 14.36 0.83
N LEU A 46 1.09 14.83 0.26
CA LEU A 46 2.42 14.26 0.49
C LEU A 46 3.15 15.06 1.56
N ASN A 47 4.02 14.39 2.32
CA ASN A 47 4.88 15.04 3.30
C ASN A 47 4.13 15.85 4.38
N VAL A 48 2.90 15.45 4.71
CA VAL A 48 2.10 16.16 5.72
C VAL A 48 2.70 15.98 7.10
N PRO A 49 2.75 17.03 7.95
CA PRO A 49 3.24 16.90 9.32
C PRO A 49 2.44 15.85 10.10
N SER A 50 3.15 15.02 10.85
CA SER A 50 2.59 13.94 11.67
C SER A 50 3.30 13.87 13.01
N GLY A 51 2.72 14.52 14.04
CA GLY A 51 3.23 14.45 15.42
C GLY A 51 4.69 14.91 15.55
N LYS A 52 5.48 14.21 16.38
CA LYS A 52 6.87 14.54 16.75
C LYS A 52 7.86 14.43 15.57
N SER A 53 7.83 15.40 14.67
CA SER A 53 8.79 15.58 13.56
C SER A 53 8.80 14.48 12.49
N LYS A 54 7.74 13.68 12.39
CA LYS A 54 7.56 12.73 11.28
C LYS A 54 6.67 13.35 10.22
N LYS A 55 6.90 13.02 8.95
CA LYS A 55 5.95 13.29 7.88
C LYS A 55 5.28 11.99 7.47
N LYS A 56 4.14 12.13 6.81
CA LYS A 56 3.41 11.01 6.20
C LYS A 56 2.77 11.46 4.91
N ASP A 57 2.34 10.49 4.11
CA ASP A 57 1.45 10.74 2.99
C ASP A 57 0.02 10.30 3.36
N ILE A 58 -0.97 10.96 2.75
CA ILE A 58 -2.39 10.66 2.89
C ILE A 58 -3.02 10.62 1.50
N ILE A 59 -3.84 9.60 1.25
CA ILE A 59 -4.65 9.47 0.04
C ILE A 59 -6.12 9.39 0.45
N LYS A 60 -6.98 10.13 -0.24
CA LYS A 60 -8.43 10.02 -0.15
C LYS A 60 -8.99 9.75 -1.54
N VAL A 61 -9.88 8.77 -1.66
CA VAL A 61 -10.54 8.43 -2.93
C VAL A 61 -12.03 8.36 -2.66
N GLU A 62 -12.78 9.27 -3.27
CA GLU A 62 -14.24 9.27 -3.15
C GLU A 62 -14.87 8.12 -3.95
N ASN A 63 -15.98 7.58 -3.46
CA ASN A 63 -16.77 6.51 -4.09
C ASN A 63 -16.01 5.20 -4.40
N LYS A 64 -14.77 5.04 -3.94
CA LYS A 64 -14.00 3.81 -4.02
C LYS A 64 -13.84 3.18 -2.64
N PHE A 65 -14.15 1.89 -2.54
CA PHE A 65 -14.10 1.12 -1.30
C PHE A 65 -13.11 -0.03 -1.47
N LEU A 66 -11.91 0.11 -0.91
CA LEU A 66 -10.86 -0.92 -1.03
C LEU A 66 -11.30 -2.22 -0.36
N LYS A 67 -10.98 -3.36 -0.95
CA LYS A 67 -11.23 -4.69 -0.39
C LYS A 67 -10.01 -5.21 0.37
N ASP A 68 -10.11 -6.37 1.01
CA ASP A 68 -9.00 -6.93 1.79
C ASP A 68 -7.80 -7.29 0.89
N ASP A 69 -8.05 -7.81 -0.31
CA ASP A 69 -7.00 -8.08 -1.30
C ASP A 69 -6.18 -6.83 -1.66
N ASP A 70 -6.82 -5.65 -1.69
CA ASP A 70 -6.14 -4.38 -1.94
C ASP A 70 -5.24 -3.96 -0.78
N THR A 71 -5.60 -4.36 0.45
CA THR A 71 -4.81 -4.12 1.66
C THR A 71 -3.48 -4.90 1.58
N ASN A 72 -3.52 -6.13 1.08
CA ASN A 72 -2.33 -6.96 0.92
C ASN A 72 -1.35 -6.38 -0.11
N LYS A 73 -1.87 -5.82 -1.22
CA LYS A 73 -1.04 -5.16 -2.24
C LYS A 73 -0.21 -4.02 -1.68
N ILE A 74 -0.81 -3.18 -0.85
CA ILE A 74 -0.13 -2.02 -0.28
C ILE A 74 0.71 -2.35 0.95
N ALA A 75 0.58 -3.55 1.53
CA ALA A 75 1.34 -3.94 2.72
C ALA A 75 2.85 -3.90 2.52
N VAL A 76 3.30 -4.10 1.28
CA VAL A 76 4.73 -4.09 0.95
C VAL A 76 5.26 -2.67 0.72
N ILE A 77 4.39 -1.72 0.36
CA ILE A 77 4.76 -0.34 0.06
C ILE A 77 4.58 0.55 1.30
N ALA A 78 3.52 0.30 2.06
CA ALA A 78 3.09 1.10 3.20
C ALA A 78 2.63 0.19 4.36
N PRO A 79 3.54 -0.58 4.99
CA PRO A 79 3.22 -1.56 6.04
C PRO A 79 2.61 -0.95 7.31
N LYS A 80 2.72 0.37 7.49
CA LYS A 80 2.17 1.12 8.64
C LYS A 80 0.87 1.82 8.32
N ALA A 81 0.40 1.75 7.07
CA ALA A 81 -0.78 2.47 6.64
C ALA A 81 -2.04 1.96 7.33
N THR A 82 -3.05 2.81 7.34
CA THR A 82 -4.38 2.52 7.86
C THR A 82 -5.39 2.87 6.78
N ILE A 83 -6.24 1.90 6.44
CA ILE A 83 -7.35 2.08 5.52
C ILE A 83 -8.60 2.38 6.34
N ASN A 84 -9.25 3.49 6.04
CA ASN A 84 -10.49 3.93 6.67
C ASN A 84 -11.59 3.96 5.61
N ILE A 85 -12.64 3.19 5.80
CA ILE A 85 -13.83 3.24 4.95
C ILE A 85 -14.81 4.25 5.53
N ILE A 86 -15.18 5.25 4.72
CA ILE A 86 -16.06 6.35 5.10
C ILE A 86 -17.39 6.20 4.36
N LYS A 87 -18.49 6.22 5.11
CA LYS A 87 -19.86 6.33 4.56
C LYS A 87 -20.66 7.35 5.34
N ASN A 88 -21.38 8.23 4.65
CA ASN A 88 -22.13 9.35 5.23
C ASN A 88 -21.31 10.17 6.23
N TYR A 89 -20.07 10.50 5.86
CA TYR A 89 -19.10 11.22 6.71
C TYR A 89 -18.66 10.47 7.99
N LYS A 90 -19.04 9.21 8.16
CA LYS A 90 -18.71 8.38 9.32
C LYS A 90 -17.72 7.29 8.94
N LEU A 91 -16.78 7.03 9.84
CA LEU A 91 -15.92 5.85 9.77
C LEU A 91 -16.77 4.61 10.03
N VAL A 92 -16.94 3.76 9.02
CA VAL A 92 -17.67 2.50 9.16
C VAL A 92 -16.73 1.31 9.32
N GLU A 93 -15.48 1.46 8.91
CA GLU A 93 -14.49 0.39 8.99
C GLU A 93 -13.06 0.97 9.06
N LYS A 94 -12.21 0.34 9.85
CA LYS A 94 -10.80 0.70 9.99
C LYS A 94 -9.95 -0.56 9.93
N ARG A 95 -9.10 -0.66 8.91
CA ARG A 95 -8.13 -1.74 8.73
C ARG A 95 -6.72 -1.21 8.89
N ARG A 96 -5.93 -1.88 9.73
CA ARG A 96 -4.49 -1.62 9.80
C ARG A 96 -3.82 -2.52 8.79
N VAL A 97 -3.03 -1.93 7.91
CA VAL A 97 -2.17 -2.69 7.02
C VAL A 97 -1.14 -3.41 7.88
N ALA A 98 -0.92 -4.68 7.61
CA ALA A 98 0.12 -5.47 8.24
C ALA A 98 0.78 -6.32 7.17
N LEU A 99 2.11 -6.38 7.19
CA LEU A 99 2.84 -7.27 6.30
C LEU A 99 2.53 -8.73 6.70
N PRO A 100 1.95 -9.54 5.80
CA PRO A 100 1.69 -10.96 6.07
C PRO A 100 3.01 -11.73 6.23
N ASN A 101 2.93 -13.02 6.54
CA ASN A 101 4.13 -13.88 6.59
C ASN A 101 4.55 -14.38 5.20
N GLU A 102 3.64 -14.34 4.25
CA GLU A 102 3.87 -14.68 2.85
C GLU A 102 3.09 -13.72 1.96
N ILE A 103 3.62 -13.46 0.77
CA ILE A 103 3.03 -12.60 -0.24
C ILE A 103 2.91 -13.41 -1.51
N ASP A 104 1.69 -13.59 -2.00
CA ASP A 104 1.40 -14.23 -3.27
C ASP A 104 1.10 -13.18 -4.36
N ARG A 105 1.48 -13.48 -5.61
CA ARG A 105 1.04 -12.76 -6.83
C ARG A 105 1.40 -11.27 -6.96
N ILE A 106 2.02 -10.65 -5.96
CA ILE A 106 2.42 -9.23 -6.02
C ILE A 106 3.72 -9.07 -6.83
N PHE A 107 4.69 -9.97 -6.66
CA PHE A 107 6.01 -9.85 -7.28
C PHE A 107 6.28 -10.97 -8.27
N ARG A 108 6.73 -10.61 -9.48
CA ARG A 108 7.49 -11.56 -10.30
C ARG A 108 8.88 -11.77 -9.70
N CYS A 109 9.33 -13.02 -9.68
CA CYS A 109 10.68 -13.31 -9.23
C CYS A 109 11.70 -12.67 -10.18
N SER A 110 12.71 -11.99 -9.64
CA SER A 110 13.78 -11.39 -10.45
C SER A 110 14.75 -12.42 -11.04
N ASN A 111 14.64 -13.70 -10.65
CA ASN A 111 15.38 -14.80 -11.25
C ASN A 111 14.67 -15.26 -12.53
N PRO A 112 15.23 -15.01 -13.74
CA PRO A 112 14.60 -15.42 -15.00
C PRO A 112 14.31 -16.92 -15.06
N ASP A 113 15.15 -17.74 -14.43
CA ASP A 113 15.05 -19.21 -14.42
C ASP A 113 14.12 -19.75 -13.32
N CYS A 114 13.45 -18.86 -12.56
CA CYS A 114 12.48 -19.29 -11.56
C CYS A 114 11.24 -19.91 -12.24
N ILE A 115 10.74 -21.02 -11.70
CA ILE A 115 9.54 -21.71 -12.22
C ILE A 115 8.32 -20.79 -12.32
N THR A 116 8.22 -19.77 -11.46
CA THR A 116 7.14 -18.76 -11.48
C THR A 116 7.16 -17.85 -12.70
N ASN A 117 8.27 -17.83 -13.46
CA ASN A 117 8.44 -17.07 -14.70
C ASN A 117 8.30 -17.96 -15.95
N SER A 118 8.08 -19.27 -15.77
CA SER A 118 7.91 -20.23 -16.85
C SER A 118 6.50 -20.18 -17.45
N THR A 119 6.28 -20.95 -18.51
CA THR A 119 4.98 -21.15 -19.17
C THR A 119 4.01 -22.00 -18.34
N GLU A 120 4.45 -22.57 -17.21
CA GLU A 120 3.62 -23.40 -16.33
C GLU A 120 2.63 -22.57 -15.48
N HIS A 121 2.65 -21.24 -15.58
CA HIS A 121 1.72 -20.32 -14.90
C HIS A 121 1.63 -20.50 -13.37
N ILE A 122 2.74 -20.84 -12.71
CA ILE A 122 2.79 -20.98 -11.26
C ILE A 122 2.82 -19.61 -10.57
N ASP A 123 1.89 -19.39 -9.64
CA ASP A 123 1.82 -18.17 -8.83
C ASP A 123 3.11 -18.00 -8.00
N SER A 124 3.68 -16.80 -8.08
CA SER A 124 4.83 -16.41 -7.25
C SER A 124 4.41 -16.30 -5.78
N ILE A 125 5.21 -16.89 -4.91
CA ILE A 125 5.06 -16.81 -3.45
C ILE A 125 6.40 -16.34 -2.86
N MET A 126 6.32 -15.29 -2.07
CA MET A 126 7.45 -14.66 -1.38
C MET A 126 7.26 -14.77 0.13
N ASP A 127 8.14 -15.52 0.79
CA ASP A 127 8.18 -15.62 2.25
C ASP A 127 8.76 -14.34 2.85
N VAL A 128 8.11 -13.79 3.86
CA VAL A 128 8.60 -12.61 4.58
C VAL A 128 9.56 -13.07 5.67
N ILE A 129 10.86 -12.92 5.43
CA ILE A 129 11.91 -13.38 6.35
C ILE A 129 12.37 -12.30 7.33
N ASP A 130 12.17 -11.02 6.98
CA ASP A 130 12.36 -9.88 7.88
C ASP A 130 11.32 -8.79 7.58
N LYS A 131 10.42 -8.54 8.55
CA LYS A 131 9.36 -7.53 8.42
C LYS A 131 9.87 -6.10 8.59
N GLU A 132 10.94 -5.90 9.37
CA GLU A 132 11.49 -4.56 9.61
C GLU A 132 12.41 -4.14 8.47
N GLY A 133 13.30 -5.03 8.05
CA GLY A 133 14.17 -4.84 6.87
C GLY A 133 13.44 -4.97 5.53
N MET A 134 12.18 -5.40 5.53
CA MET A 134 11.38 -5.68 4.33
C MET A 134 12.09 -6.65 3.38
N ILE A 135 12.59 -7.75 3.93
CA ILE A 135 13.32 -8.78 3.20
C ILE A 135 12.39 -9.95 2.89
N LEU A 136 12.28 -10.27 1.61
CA LEU A 136 11.46 -11.34 1.08
C LEU A 136 12.33 -12.45 0.49
N LYS A 137 11.88 -13.69 0.56
CA LYS A 137 12.53 -14.85 -0.04
C LYS A 137 11.58 -15.57 -0.98
N CYS A 138 11.97 -15.77 -2.24
CA CYS A 138 11.18 -16.56 -3.16
C CYS A 138 11.09 -18.02 -2.67
N ARG A 139 9.88 -18.54 -2.51
CA ARG A 139 9.66 -19.91 -2.03
C ARG A 139 10.25 -20.98 -2.97
N TYR A 140 10.31 -20.68 -4.26
CA TYR A 140 10.72 -21.65 -5.28
C TYR A 140 12.22 -21.68 -5.55
N CYS A 141 12.85 -20.51 -5.77
CA CYS A 141 14.29 -20.44 -6.09
C CYS A 141 15.16 -19.93 -4.94
N ALA A 142 14.58 -19.70 -3.76
CA ALA A 142 15.25 -19.20 -2.56
C ALA A 142 15.93 -17.82 -2.69
N ARG A 143 15.75 -17.11 -3.81
CA ARG A 143 16.34 -15.77 -4.02
C ARG A 143 15.76 -14.76 -3.04
N VAL A 144 16.64 -13.96 -2.45
CA VAL A 144 16.29 -12.91 -1.50
C VAL A 144 16.08 -11.59 -2.24
N LEU A 145 15.04 -10.86 -1.85
CA LEU A 145 14.63 -9.58 -2.39
C LEU A 145 14.53 -8.57 -1.25
N ASP A 146 15.28 -7.49 -1.36
CA ASP A 146 15.18 -6.33 -0.48
C ASP A 146 14.19 -5.35 -1.12
N VAL A 147 12.99 -5.24 -0.53
CA VAL A 147 11.89 -4.41 -1.05
C VAL A 147 12.30 -2.95 -1.14
N ASN A 148 13.16 -2.47 -0.25
CA ASN A 148 13.58 -1.08 -0.23
C ASN A 148 14.46 -0.73 -1.44
N LYS A 149 15.03 -1.74 -2.13
CA LYS A 149 15.83 -1.57 -3.35
C LYS A 149 15.04 -1.79 -4.63
N ILE A 150 13.76 -2.17 -4.55
CA ILE A 150 12.91 -2.33 -5.72
C ILE A 150 12.59 -0.95 -6.30
N LYS A 151 12.97 -0.73 -7.56
CA LYS A 151 12.43 0.36 -8.35
C LYS A 151 11.08 -0.10 -8.89
N TYR A 152 10.02 0.57 -8.45
CA TYR A 152 8.70 0.46 -9.05
C TYR A 152 8.78 1.25 -10.36
N ASN A 153 8.78 0.56 -11.49
CA ASN A 153 8.77 1.15 -12.83
C ASN A 153 7.35 1.14 -13.37
#